data_AF-A0A9E2NNH0-F1
#
_entry.id   AF-A0A9E2NNH0-F1
#
_cell.length_a   1.000
_cell.length_b   1.000
_cell.length_c   1.000
_cell.angle_alpha   90.00
_cell.angle_beta   90.00
_cell.angle_gamma   90.00
#
_symmetry.space_group_name_H-M   'P 1'
#
loop_
_entity.id
_entity.type
_entity.pdbx_description
1 polymer ?
#
loop_
_entity_poly.entity_id
_entity_poly.type
_entity_poly.pdbx_seq_one_letter_code
_entity_poly.pdbx_strand_id
1 'polypeptide(L)'
;MSLEGLHERYVNFYTDFAFKKLFGTEVNKELLRSFLNSLLAGQEVITSLTYLNSEQLGTQELDRKAVFDVYCENDRGEKFLVEMQKAEQQFFKDRSVFYATFPIREQARRGDGDYQLKAVYTIGILNFTFDDHDPAYFHHEVKLLDTRTKEVFYDKLTFIYLEMPKFTKTEDELFTMSDKWLYAIRHLSTLLNRPKALYEKVFDQLFTAAEIAKFNPEERTEYEDSLKAFRDWYSVLSTAEHKGFALGMEEGMAKGEKNKALVIARKMLSDGMSAEAVACYTNLSVEEIRELQCDAD
;
A
#
# COMPACT_ATOMS: atom_id res chain seq x y z
N MET A 1 -28.16 1.26 20.06
CA MET A 1 -27.62 2.60 20.38
C MET A 1 -27.04 3.16 19.10
N SER A 2 -27.62 4.25 18.60
CA SER A 2 -27.20 4.93 17.37
C SER A 2 -25.78 5.48 17.53
N LEU A 3 -24.96 5.33 16.48
CA LEU A 3 -23.62 5.90 16.32
C LEU A 3 -23.68 7.43 16.06
N GLU A 4 -24.47 8.16 16.84
CA GLU A 4 -24.46 9.62 16.82
C GLU A 4 -23.51 10.10 17.92
N GLY A 5 -22.33 10.63 17.55
CA GLY A 5 -21.64 11.59 18.40
C GLY A 5 -20.17 11.36 18.78
N LEU A 6 -19.42 10.42 18.20
CA LEU A 6 -17.95 10.57 18.19
C LEU A 6 -17.54 11.30 16.91
N HIS A 7 -17.56 12.64 16.96
CA HIS A 7 -16.83 13.43 15.97
C HIS A 7 -15.34 13.12 16.17
N GLU A 8 -14.73 12.52 15.14
CA GLU A 8 -13.27 12.43 15.03
C GLU A 8 -12.67 13.81 15.32
N ARG A 9 -11.68 13.89 16.21
CA ARG A 9 -11.04 15.17 16.55
C ARG A 9 -10.04 15.59 15.47
N TYR A 10 -9.31 14.61 14.95
CA TYR A 10 -8.29 14.79 13.93
C TYR A 10 -8.68 14.09 12.63
N VAL A 11 -8.14 14.58 11.52
CA VAL A 11 -8.39 14.00 10.20
C VAL A 11 -7.88 12.58 10.07
N ASN A 12 -8.53 11.78 9.22
CA ASN A 12 -8.02 10.49 8.78
C ASN A 12 -6.92 10.70 7.71
N PHE A 13 -5.69 10.34 8.05
CA PHE A 13 -4.50 10.52 7.21
C PHE A 13 -4.60 9.84 5.83
N TYR A 14 -5.36 8.74 5.72
CA TYR A 14 -5.57 8.01 4.46
C TYR A 14 -6.56 8.70 3.51
N THR A 15 -7.16 9.83 3.91
CA THR A 15 -7.97 10.66 3.00
C THR A 15 -7.06 11.49 2.10
N ASP A 16 -7.51 11.74 0.87
CA ASP A 16 -6.75 12.55 -0.09
C ASP A 16 -6.55 13.98 0.44
N PHE A 17 -7.59 14.55 1.04
CA PHE A 17 -7.55 15.86 1.68
C PHE A 17 -6.50 15.91 2.79
N ALA A 18 -6.52 14.98 3.75
CA ALA A 18 -5.60 14.99 4.87
C ALA A 18 -4.15 14.83 4.39
N PHE A 19 -3.91 13.90 3.47
CA PHE A 19 -2.58 13.67 2.93
C PHE A 19 -2.02 14.93 2.26
N LYS A 20 -2.80 15.56 1.36
CA LYS A 20 -2.39 16.80 0.69
C LYS A 20 -2.25 17.96 1.65
N LYS A 21 -3.15 18.11 2.63
CA LYS A 21 -3.06 19.18 3.63
C LYS A 21 -1.81 19.04 4.49
N LEU A 22 -1.52 17.84 4.99
CA LEU A 22 -0.44 17.59 5.95
C LEU A 22 0.92 17.46 5.26
N PHE A 23 1.01 16.81 4.10
CA PHE A 23 2.27 16.53 3.40
C PHE A 23 2.45 17.29 2.08
N GLY A 24 1.42 17.94 1.54
CA GLY A 24 1.46 18.63 0.24
C GLY A 24 1.37 20.16 0.30
N THR A 25 1.24 20.77 1.48
CA THR A 25 1.16 22.23 1.62
C THR A 25 2.49 22.85 2.05
N GLU A 26 2.75 24.07 1.58
CA GLU A 26 3.93 24.87 1.96
C GLU A 26 3.98 25.13 3.47
N VAL A 27 2.83 25.43 4.09
CA VAL A 27 2.73 25.69 5.54
C VAL A 27 3.12 24.44 6.36
N ASN A 28 2.80 23.25 5.87
CA ASN A 28 3.09 21.97 6.55
C ASN A 28 4.28 21.21 5.97
N LYS A 29 5.09 21.84 5.12
CA LYS A 29 6.29 21.25 4.50
C LYS A 29 7.24 20.58 5.51
N GLU A 30 7.28 21.13 6.72
CA GLU A 30 8.12 20.62 7.80
C GLU A 30 7.69 19.24 8.32
N LEU A 31 6.40 18.90 8.20
CA LEU A 31 5.87 17.57 8.50
C LEU A 31 6.45 16.54 7.54
N LEU A 32 6.38 16.80 6.23
CA LEU A 32 6.95 15.92 5.22
C LEU A 32 8.47 15.79 5.38
N ARG A 33 9.18 16.91 5.59
CA ARG A 33 10.64 16.86 5.77
C ARG A 33 11.06 16.00 6.96
N SER A 34 10.36 16.13 8.09
CA SER A 34 10.60 15.29 9.26
C SER A 34 10.29 13.82 8.99
N PHE A 35 9.18 13.53 8.30
CA PHE A 35 8.81 12.18 7.91
C PHE A 35 9.89 11.54 7.03
N LEU A 36 10.30 12.21 5.94
CA LEU A 36 11.33 11.70 5.04
C LEU A 36 12.67 11.46 5.75
N ASN A 37 13.13 12.42 6.57
CA ASN A 37 14.35 12.24 7.37
C ASN A 37 14.26 11.04 8.33
N SER A 38 13.07 10.75 8.85
CA SER A 38 12.87 9.58 9.71
C SER A 38 13.01 8.26 8.95
N LEU A 39 12.69 8.21 7.66
CA LEU A 39 12.83 7.00 6.84
C LEU A 39 14.28 6.77 6.41
N LEU A 40 15.02 7.84 6.14
CA LEU A 40 16.39 7.78 5.62
C LEU A 40 17.44 7.46 6.71
N ALA A 41 17.03 7.42 7.99
CA ALA A 41 17.86 7.05 9.13
C ALA A 41 19.25 7.74 9.19
N GLY A 42 19.34 8.97 8.67
CA GLY A 42 20.58 9.75 8.64
C GLY A 42 21.57 9.36 7.53
N GLN A 43 21.26 8.40 6.65
CA GLN A 43 22.01 8.19 5.39
C GLN A 43 22.01 9.47 4.55
N GLU A 44 20.88 10.18 4.61
CA GLU A 44 20.66 11.47 4.00
C GLU A 44 19.96 12.38 5.01
N VAL A 45 20.36 13.65 5.03
CA VAL A 45 19.74 14.67 5.89
C VAL A 45 19.15 15.75 4.98
N ILE A 46 17.84 15.75 4.86
CA ILE A 46 17.09 16.72 4.09
C ILE A 46 17.00 18.01 4.91
N THR A 47 17.63 19.07 4.41
CA THR A 47 17.63 20.38 5.08
C THR A 47 16.48 21.27 4.58
N SER A 48 16.12 21.17 3.30
CA SER A 48 14.98 21.86 2.71
C SER A 48 14.24 20.99 1.70
N LEU A 49 12.98 21.32 1.45
CA LEU A 49 12.17 20.70 0.40
C LEU A 49 11.55 21.78 -0.50
N THR A 50 11.47 21.48 -1.79
CA THR A 50 10.74 22.27 -2.79
C THR A 50 9.75 21.35 -3.49
N TYR A 51 8.46 21.65 -3.42
CA TYR A 51 7.46 20.89 -4.18
C TYR A 51 7.61 21.17 -5.67
N LEU A 52 7.52 20.12 -6.46
CA LEU A 52 7.63 20.15 -7.90
C LEU A 52 6.26 19.87 -8.52
N ASN A 53 6.00 20.43 -9.71
CA ASN A 53 4.73 20.20 -10.38
C ASN A 53 4.68 18.80 -11.01
N SER A 54 3.79 17.94 -10.48
CA SER A 54 3.58 16.57 -10.93
C SER A 54 2.95 16.49 -12.34
N GLU A 55 2.27 17.55 -12.81
CA GLU A 55 1.68 17.60 -14.15
C GLU A 55 2.73 17.56 -15.27
N GLN A 56 4.00 17.88 -14.97
CA GLN A 56 5.11 17.83 -15.94
C GLN A 56 5.59 16.41 -16.24
N LEU A 57 5.18 15.41 -15.45
CA LEU A 57 5.64 14.03 -15.60
C LEU A 57 4.84 13.26 -16.66
N GLY A 58 3.58 13.64 -16.91
CA GLY A 58 2.64 12.93 -17.78
C GLY A 58 2.56 13.46 -19.22
N THR A 59 2.83 12.60 -20.20
CA THR A 59 2.64 12.93 -21.63
C THR A 59 1.17 12.85 -22.06
N GLN A 60 0.38 11.96 -21.46
CA GLN A 60 -1.06 11.80 -21.74
C GLN A 60 -1.94 12.39 -20.63
N GLU A 61 -3.17 12.77 -20.94
CA GLU A 61 -4.13 13.40 -20.01
C GLU A 61 -4.46 12.52 -18.78
N LEU A 62 -4.38 11.20 -18.94
CA LEU A 62 -4.49 10.20 -17.86
C LEU A 62 -3.23 10.13 -16.99
N ASP A 63 -2.04 10.32 -17.56
CA ASP A 63 -0.77 10.36 -16.81
C ASP A 63 -0.66 11.65 -15.98
N ARG A 64 -1.21 12.77 -16.45
CA ARG A 64 -1.09 14.08 -15.78
C ARG A 64 -1.83 14.17 -14.45
N LYS A 65 -2.87 13.34 -14.25
CA LYS A 65 -3.72 13.37 -13.04
C LYS A 65 -3.38 12.32 -11.99
N ALA A 66 -2.38 11.44 -12.23
CA ALA A 66 -2.37 10.15 -11.55
C ALA A 66 -0.99 9.55 -11.24
N VAL A 67 0.09 10.34 -11.11
CA VAL A 67 1.41 9.74 -10.86
C VAL A 67 1.75 9.67 -9.38
N PHE A 68 1.63 10.78 -8.64
CA PHE A 68 2.00 10.85 -7.23
C PHE A 68 1.23 11.94 -6.49
N ASP A 69 0.94 11.69 -5.21
CA ASP A 69 0.29 12.68 -4.36
C ASP A 69 1.23 13.85 -4.00
N VAL A 70 2.52 13.55 -3.78
CA VAL A 70 3.56 14.55 -3.47
C VAL A 70 4.83 14.26 -4.26
N TYR A 71 5.30 15.27 -5.01
CA TYR A 71 6.59 15.26 -5.70
C TYR A 71 7.43 16.44 -5.21
N CYS A 72 8.64 16.19 -4.70
CA CYS A 72 9.51 17.25 -4.20
C CYS A 72 10.99 16.94 -4.44
N GLU A 73 11.81 17.99 -4.31
CA GLU A 73 13.27 17.89 -4.31
C GLU A 73 13.87 18.51 -3.05
N ASN A 74 15.07 18.06 -2.68
CA ASN A 74 15.84 18.69 -1.62
C ASN A 74 16.93 19.64 -2.14
N ASP A 75 17.70 20.22 -1.22
CA ASP A 75 18.81 21.16 -1.51
C ASP A 75 19.94 20.56 -2.36
N ARG A 76 20.02 19.22 -2.46
CA ARG A 76 21.02 18.50 -3.26
C ARG A 76 20.52 18.10 -4.65
N GLY A 77 19.25 18.39 -4.95
CA GLY A 77 18.56 18.02 -6.18
C GLY A 77 18.10 16.56 -6.22
N GLU A 78 18.08 15.87 -5.08
CA GLU A 78 17.54 14.52 -4.95
C GLU A 78 16.01 14.60 -4.96
N LYS A 79 15.37 13.62 -5.59
CA LYS A 79 13.95 13.63 -5.91
C LYS A 79 13.19 12.65 -5.04
N PHE A 80 12.06 13.08 -4.47
CA PHE A 80 11.21 12.28 -3.60
C PHE A 80 9.79 12.24 -4.16
N LEU A 81 9.28 11.03 -4.35
CA LEU A 81 7.95 10.75 -4.88
C LEU A 81 7.21 9.99 -3.79
N VAL A 82 6.27 10.65 -3.13
CA VAL A 82 5.56 10.11 -1.97
C VAL A 82 4.10 9.91 -2.33
N GLU A 83 3.61 8.69 -2.12
CA GLU A 83 2.26 8.28 -2.52
C GLU A 83 1.54 7.54 -1.39
N MET A 84 0.25 7.84 -1.22
CA MET A 84 -0.64 7.13 -0.30
C MET A 84 -1.52 6.17 -1.11
N GLN A 85 -1.26 4.87 -0.99
CA GLN A 85 -2.02 3.85 -1.72
C GLN A 85 -3.02 3.13 -0.81
N LYS A 86 -4.30 3.20 -1.16
CA LYS A 86 -5.40 2.73 -0.30
C LYS A 86 -5.69 1.24 -0.44
N ALA A 87 -5.52 0.66 -1.64
CA ALA A 87 -5.57 -0.78 -1.89
C ALA A 87 -4.46 -1.22 -2.82
N GLU A 88 -4.23 -2.52 -2.80
CA GLU A 88 -3.45 -3.19 -3.80
C GLU A 88 -4.09 -3.01 -5.17
N GLN A 89 -3.28 -2.55 -6.12
CA GLN A 89 -3.64 -2.51 -7.52
C GLN A 89 -2.79 -3.54 -8.26
N GLN A 90 -3.38 -4.15 -9.29
CA GLN A 90 -2.60 -5.00 -10.20
C GLN A 90 -1.40 -4.21 -10.74
N PHE A 91 -0.25 -4.89 -10.81
CA PHE A 91 1.00 -4.31 -11.32
C PHE A 91 1.51 -3.11 -10.50
N PHE A 92 1.20 -3.03 -9.19
CA PHE A 92 1.69 -1.97 -8.31
C PHE A 92 3.23 -1.78 -8.38
N LYS A 93 3.98 -2.89 -8.40
CA LYS A 93 5.45 -2.86 -8.53
C LYS A 93 5.88 -2.30 -9.87
N ASP A 94 5.27 -2.72 -10.97
CA ASP A 94 5.58 -2.21 -12.32
C ASP A 94 5.28 -0.71 -12.44
N ARG A 95 4.17 -0.25 -11.88
CA ARG A 95 3.83 1.19 -11.83
C ARG A 95 4.85 1.98 -11.03
N SER A 96 5.24 1.49 -9.86
CA SER A 96 6.27 2.14 -9.03
C SER A 96 7.58 2.32 -9.80
N VAL A 97 8.05 1.25 -10.47
CA VAL A 97 9.27 1.29 -11.29
C VAL A 97 9.10 2.25 -12.47
N PHE A 98 7.98 2.17 -13.19
CA PHE A 98 7.68 3.06 -14.31
C PHE A 98 7.69 4.53 -13.87
N TYR A 99 7.08 4.85 -12.74
CA TYR A 99 7.00 6.24 -12.29
C TYR A 99 8.35 6.80 -11.81
N ALA A 100 9.21 5.96 -11.23
CA ALA A 100 10.57 6.37 -10.91
C ALA A 100 11.39 6.77 -12.16
N THR A 101 10.98 6.35 -13.37
CA THR A 101 11.65 6.77 -14.61
C THR A 101 11.46 8.24 -14.94
N PHE A 102 10.37 8.88 -14.50
CA PHE A 102 10.10 10.29 -14.82
C PHE A 102 11.13 11.27 -14.23
N PRO A 103 11.41 11.27 -12.91
CA PRO A 103 12.45 12.11 -12.34
C PRO A 103 13.86 11.74 -12.84
N ILE A 104 14.10 10.48 -13.22
CA ILE A 104 15.37 10.07 -13.86
C ILE A 104 15.51 10.75 -15.23
N ARG A 105 14.45 10.69 -16.05
CA ARG A 105 14.41 11.29 -17.38
C ARG A 105 14.53 12.81 -17.32
N GLU A 106 13.87 13.46 -16.36
CA GLU A 106 13.89 14.92 -16.17
C GLU A 106 15.31 15.45 -15.92
N GLN A 107 16.15 14.65 -15.25
CA GLN A 107 17.54 15.02 -14.95
C GLN A 107 18.47 14.96 -16.17
N ALA A 108 18.06 14.29 -17.26
CA ALA A 108 18.86 14.20 -18.47
C ALA A 108 18.88 15.56 -19.21
N ARG A 109 19.94 16.35 -19.01
CA ARG A 109 20.18 17.58 -19.77
C ARG A 109 20.54 17.26 -21.21
N ARG A 110 19.87 17.89 -22.18
CA ARG A 110 20.23 17.78 -23.60
C ARG A 110 21.59 18.44 -23.85
N GLY A 111 22.59 17.67 -24.26
CA GLY A 111 23.80 18.20 -24.90
C GLY A 111 25.15 17.92 -24.23
N ASP A 112 25.19 17.57 -22.93
CA ASP A 112 26.48 17.50 -22.20
C ASP A 112 27.03 16.08 -21.97
N GLY A 113 26.27 15.01 -22.27
CA GLY A 113 26.74 13.61 -22.14
C GLY A 113 27.11 13.16 -20.72
N ASP A 114 27.01 14.05 -19.72
CA ASP A 114 27.29 13.78 -18.32
C ASP A 114 26.02 13.34 -17.58
N TYR A 115 25.88 12.03 -17.37
CA TYR A 115 24.72 11.38 -16.74
C TYR A 115 24.84 11.30 -15.21
N GLN A 116 25.43 12.29 -14.55
CA GLN A 116 25.52 12.36 -13.09
C GLN A 116 24.15 12.59 -12.43
N LEU A 117 23.31 11.55 -12.46
CA LEU A 117 22.00 11.54 -11.84
C LEU A 117 22.12 11.73 -10.32
N LYS A 118 21.17 12.48 -9.77
CA LYS A 118 20.85 12.60 -8.35
C LYS A 118 19.95 11.45 -7.92
N ALA A 119 19.91 11.20 -6.61
CA ALA A 119 19.11 10.13 -6.04
C ALA A 119 17.62 10.36 -6.28
N VAL A 120 16.89 9.25 -6.48
CA VAL A 120 15.45 9.20 -6.66
C VAL A 120 14.89 8.22 -5.63
N TYR A 121 13.96 8.71 -4.82
CA TYR A 121 13.29 7.99 -3.75
C TYR A 121 11.81 7.87 -4.05
N THR A 122 11.32 6.66 -4.30
CA THR A 122 9.89 6.38 -4.42
C THR A 122 9.39 5.79 -3.11
N ILE A 123 8.51 6.49 -2.41
CA ILE A 123 8.01 6.13 -1.09
C ILE A 123 6.50 5.86 -1.18
N GLY A 124 6.12 4.61 -0.97
CA GLY A 124 4.73 4.18 -0.91
C GLY A 124 4.28 3.96 0.53
N ILE A 125 3.29 4.72 0.99
CA ILE A 125 2.57 4.46 2.24
C ILE A 125 1.34 3.63 1.88
N LEU A 126 1.35 2.35 2.22
CA LEU A 126 0.40 1.36 1.70
C LEU A 126 -0.58 0.96 2.79
N ASN A 127 -1.88 1.12 2.54
CA ASN A 127 -2.95 0.63 3.42
C ASN A 127 -3.38 -0.81 3.08
N PHE A 128 -2.46 -1.60 2.53
CA PHE A 128 -2.63 -3.02 2.18
C PHE A 128 -1.29 -3.74 2.37
N THR A 129 -1.32 -5.07 2.29
CA THR A 129 -0.13 -5.90 2.31
C THR A 129 0.15 -6.49 0.94
N PHE A 130 1.43 -6.60 0.56
CA PHE A 130 1.84 -7.25 -0.70
C PHE A 130 2.87 -8.37 -0.53
N ASP A 131 3.43 -8.51 0.68
CA ASP A 131 4.35 -9.59 1.04
C ASP A 131 3.74 -10.45 2.15
N ASP A 132 3.33 -11.67 1.82
CA ASP A 132 2.71 -12.59 2.77
C ASP A 132 3.74 -13.46 3.53
N HIS A 133 5.04 -13.31 3.28
CA HIS A 133 6.07 -14.18 3.85
C HIS A 133 6.43 -13.83 5.30
N ASP A 134 6.56 -12.53 5.62
CA ASP A 134 6.88 -12.05 6.96
C ASP A 134 5.81 -11.04 7.45
N PRO A 135 4.91 -11.45 8.35
CA PRO A 135 3.88 -10.57 8.91
C PRO A 135 4.41 -9.40 9.75
N ALA A 136 5.65 -9.47 10.23
CA ALA A 136 6.27 -8.43 11.06
C ALA A 136 7.08 -7.42 10.24
N TYR A 137 7.47 -7.78 9.01
CA TYR A 137 8.24 -6.91 8.13
C TYR A 137 7.30 -5.96 7.38
N PHE A 138 7.26 -4.70 7.83
CA PHE A 138 6.40 -3.65 7.29
C PHE A 138 7.15 -2.57 6.51
N HIS A 139 8.48 -2.49 6.63
CA HIS A 139 9.31 -1.44 6.02
C HIS A 139 10.27 -2.08 5.03
N HIS A 140 9.94 -1.98 3.73
CA HIS A 140 10.74 -2.52 2.65
C HIS A 140 11.59 -1.42 2.03
N GLU A 141 12.91 -1.54 2.14
CA GLU A 141 13.86 -0.74 1.36
C GLU A 141 14.40 -1.60 0.21
N VAL A 142 14.11 -1.21 -1.04
CA VAL A 142 14.45 -1.97 -2.25
C VAL A 142 15.38 -1.15 -3.13
N LYS A 143 16.50 -1.76 -3.52
CA LYS A 143 17.57 -1.18 -4.36
C LYS A 143 18.00 -2.16 -5.45
N LEU A 144 18.66 -1.65 -6.49
CA LEU A 144 19.28 -2.49 -7.52
C LEU A 144 20.54 -3.16 -6.96
N LEU A 145 20.63 -4.49 -7.13
CA LEU A 145 21.73 -5.30 -6.60
C LEU A 145 22.32 -6.25 -7.66
N ASP A 146 23.59 -6.61 -7.47
CA ASP A 146 24.23 -7.72 -8.20
C ASP A 146 23.73 -9.06 -7.65
N THR A 147 23.20 -9.91 -8.53
CA THR A 147 22.47 -11.11 -8.13
C THR A 147 23.35 -12.20 -7.51
N ARG A 148 24.66 -12.18 -7.78
CA ARG A 148 25.63 -13.15 -7.26
C ARG A 148 26.16 -12.73 -5.89
N THR A 149 26.61 -11.47 -5.78
CA THR A 149 27.25 -10.94 -4.57
C THR A 149 26.23 -10.43 -3.54
N LYS A 150 25.02 -10.09 -3.99
CA LYS A 150 23.98 -9.40 -3.22
C LYS A 150 24.37 -7.98 -2.79
N GLU A 151 25.41 -7.41 -3.38
CA GLU A 151 25.83 -6.04 -3.13
C GLU A 151 24.98 -5.05 -3.92
N VAL A 152 24.73 -3.86 -3.35
CA VAL A 152 24.02 -2.78 -4.04
C VAL A 152 24.83 -2.34 -5.24
N PHE A 153 24.24 -2.47 -6.43
CA PHE A 153 24.84 -2.08 -7.69
C PHE A 153 24.66 -0.59 -7.99
N TYR A 154 23.51 -0.03 -7.58
CA TYR A 154 23.17 1.38 -7.79
C TYR A 154 22.38 1.91 -6.59
N ASP A 155 22.98 2.85 -5.87
CA ASP A 155 22.49 3.37 -4.59
C ASP A 155 21.62 4.62 -4.70
N LYS A 156 21.52 5.21 -5.90
CA LYS A 156 20.73 6.42 -6.18
C LYS A 156 19.30 6.15 -6.64
N LEU A 157 18.84 4.90 -6.64
CA LEU A 157 17.45 4.55 -6.91
C LEU A 157 16.95 3.66 -5.78
N THR A 158 16.08 4.22 -4.94
CA THR A 158 15.58 3.55 -3.75
C THR A 158 14.06 3.57 -3.74
N PHE A 159 13.45 2.42 -3.50
CA PHE A 159 12.02 2.29 -3.26
C PHE A 159 11.81 1.96 -1.80
N ILE A 160 10.98 2.75 -1.11
CA ILE A 160 10.60 2.54 0.29
C ILE A 160 9.10 2.23 0.33
N TYR A 161 8.73 1.04 0.77
CA TYR A 161 7.33 0.66 0.94
C TYR A 161 7.02 0.43 2.41
N LEU A 162 5.96 1.08 2.89
CA LEU A 162 5.48 0.99 4.26
C LEU A 162 4.12 0.29 4.24
N GLU A 163 4.11 -1.01 4.54
CA GLU A 163 2.89 -1.82 4.67
C GLU A 163 2.20 -1.48 6.00
N MET A 164 1.41 -0.42 5.99
CA MET A 164 0.78 0.12 7.19
C MET A 164 -0.01 -0.91 7.98
N PRO A 165 -0.77 -1.86 7.37
CA PRO A 165 -1.51 -2.90 8.10
C PRO A 165 -0.64 -3.76 9.03
N LYS A 166 0.63 -4.00 8.68
CA LYS A 166 1.59 -4.78 9.49
C LYS A 166 2.18 -3.98 10.65
N PHE A 167 2.14 -2.64 10.62
CA PHE A 167 2.60 -1.80 11.72
C PHE A 167 1.65 -1.91 12.92
N THR A 168 2.06 -2.64 13.95
CA THR A 168 1.23 -2.96 15.13
C THR A 168 1.79 -2.43 16.45
N LYS A 169 2.88 -1.64 16.40
CA LYS A 169 3.51 -1.07 17.60
C LYS A 169 2.55 -0.17 18.37
N THR A 170 2.59 -0.31 19.68
CA THR A 170 1.85 0.50 20.65
C THR A 170 2.63 1.74 21.07
N GLU A 171 2.01 2.65 21.83
CA GLU A 171 2.63 3.91 22.27
C GLU A 171 3.97 3.69 23.01
N ASP A 172 4.08 2.64 23.82
CA ASP A 172 5.27 2.33 24.60
C ASP A 172 6.43 1.74 23.77
N GLU A 173 6.16 1.39 22.50
CA GLU A 173 7.11 0.77 21.57
C GLU A 173 7.64 1.77 20.53
N LEU A 174 7.28 3.05 20.66
CA LEU A 174 7.66 4.11 19.72
C LEU A 174 9.03 4.70 20.05
N PHE A 175 10.08 3.93 19.76
CA PHE A 175 11.47 4.30 20.09
C PHE A 175 12.09 5.25 19.06
N THR A 176 11.73 5.11 17.79
CA THR A 176 12.32 5.91 16.70
C THR A 176 11.36 6.98 16.19
N MET A 177 11.88 7.99 15.49
CA MET A 177 11.04 8.99 14.84
C MET A 177 10.15 8.37 13.76
N SER A 178 10.64 7.32 13.09
CA SER A 178 9.90 6.56 12.10
C SER A 178 8.72 5.84 12.76
N ASP A 179 8.92 5.18 13.91
CA ASP A 179 7.83 4.55 14.67
C ASP A 179 6.73 5.56 15.01
N LYS A 180 7.14 6.74 15.48
CA LYS A 180 6.23 7.83 15.85
C LYS A 180 5.42 8.34 14.67
N TRP A 181 6.06 8.53 13.51
CA TRP A 181 5.37 8.93 12.29
C TRP A 181 4.38 7.86 11.80
N LEU A 182 4.81 6.60 11.75
CA LEU A 182 3.95 5.49 11.33
C LEU A 182 2.75 5.32 12.27
N TYR A 183 2.97 5.45 13.58
CA TYR A 183 1.90 5.46 14.56
C TYR A 183 0.94 6.62 14.33
N ALA A 184 1.46 7.84 14.13
CA ALA A 184 0.63 9.00 13.86
C ALA A 184 -0.21 8.81 12.58
N ILE A 185 0.38 8.38 11.46
CA ILE A 185 -0.33 8.13 10.19
C ILE A 185 -1.44 7.09 10.39
N ARG A 186 -1.15 5.98 11.10
CA ARG A 186 -2.10 4.89 11.31
C ARG A 186 -3.25 5.26 12.24
N HIS A 187 -3.00 6.04 13.29
CA HIS A 187 -3.95 6.24 14.39
C HIS A 187 -4.54 7.64 14.47
N LEU A 188 -4.15 8.60 13.63
CA LEU A 188 -4.53 10.01 13.79
C LEU A 188 -6.03 10.23 14.04
N SER A 189 -6.89 9.64 13.23
CA SER A 189 -8.35 9.80 13.33
C SER A 189 -8.98 9.15 14.57
N THR A 190 -8.32 8.16 15.18
CA THR A 190 -8.82 7.47 16.38
C THR A 190 -8.35 8.15 17.67
N LEU A 191 -7.38 9.07 17.58
CA LEU A 191 -6.86 9.80 18.74
C LEU A 191 -7.83 10.91 19.17
N LEU A 192 -8.19 10.91 20.46
CA LEU A 192 -8.89 12.03 21.09
C LEU A 192 -7.93 13.07 21.66
N ASN A 193 -6.74 12.63 22.07
CA ASN A 193 -5.68 13.45 22.62
C ASN A 193 -4.34 12.98 22.07
N ARG A 194 -3.37 13.89 22.09
CA ARG A 194 -2.01 13.60 21.68
C ARG A 194 -1.32 12.62 22.67
N PRO A 195 -0.81 11.47 22.20
CA PRO A 195 0.01 10.55 22.97
C PRO A 195 1.27 11.21 23.53
N LYS A 196 1.75 10.77 24.70
CA LYS A 196 2.99 11.26 25.32
C LYS A 196 4.20 10.96 24.45
N ALA A 197 4.18 9.81 23.77
CA ALA A 197 5.25 9.41 22.87
C ALA A 197 5.44 10.38 21.67
N LEU A 198 4.44 11.22 21.37
CA LEU A 198 4.46 12.16 20.25
C LEU A 198 4.71 13.61 20.67
N TYR A 199 5.37 13.91 21.80
CA TYR A 199 5.55 15.28 22.31
C TYR A 199 6.59 16.15 21.58
N GLU A 200 7.32 15.62 20.60
CA GLU A 200 8.25 16.42 19.81
C GLU A 200 7.57 17.55 19.03
N LYS A 201 8.28 18.67 18.87
CA LYS A 201 7.76 19.93 18.29
C LYS A 201 7.08 19.74 16.92
N VAL A 202 7.58 18.83 16.10
CA VAL A 202 6.98 18.57 14.77
C VAL A 202 5.54 18.06 14.88
N PHE A 203 5.25 17.28 15.92
CA PHE A 203 3.90 16.76 16.15
C PHE A 203 2.96 17.84 16.71
N ASP A 204 3.45 18.91 17.35
CA ASP A 204 2.60 20.08 17.69
C ASP A 204 1.94 20.64 16.42
N GLN A 205 2.74 20.78 15.37
CA GLN A 205 2.28 21.24 14.07
C GLN A 205 1.34 20.22 13.43
N LEU A 206 1.67 18.92 13.46
CA LEU A 206 0.80 17.86 12.94
C LEU A 206 -0.59 17.92 13.56
N PHE A 207 -0.68 17.86 14.89
CA PHE A 207 -1.95 17.84 15.60
C PHE A 207 -2.73 19.15 15.44
N THR A 208 -2.03 20.29 15.30
CA THR A 208 -2.68 21.58 15.02
C THR A 208 -3.28 21.61 13.62
N ALA A 209 -2.54 21.16 12.61
CA ALA A 209 -2.98 21.13 11.22
C ALA A 209 -4.06 20.06 10.96
N ALA A 210 -4.09 19.01 11.77
CA ALA A 210 -5.03 17.90 11.65
C ALA A 210 -6.36 18.12 12.40
N GLU A 211 -6.46 19.10 13.30
CA GLU A 211 -7.63 19.30 14.16
C GLU A 211 -8.82 19.87 13.39
N ILE A 212 -9.84 19.04 13.19
CA ILE A 212 -10.99 19.35 12.32
C ILE A 212 -11.76 20.59 12.82
N ALA A 213 -11.81 20.80 14.14
CA ALA A 213 -12.47 21.96 14.75
C ALA A 213 -11.84 23.30 14.36
N LYS A 214 -10.60 23.31 13.85
CA LYS A 214 -9.90 24.51 13.38
C LYS A 214 -10.12 24.79 11.88
N PHE A 215 -10.81 23.91 11.16
CA PHE A 215 -11.02 24.08 9.73
C PHE A 215 -12.01 25.20 9.45
N ASN A 216 -11.74 25.93 8.38
CA ASN A 216 -12.73 26.83 7.83
C ASN A 216 -13.87 26.03 7.13
N PRO A 217 -15.00 26.66 6.77
CA PRO A 217 -16.13 25.94 6.16
C PRO A 217 -15.80 25.19 4.86
N GLU A 218 -14.89 25.73 4.04
CA GLU A 218 -14.46 25.12 2.78
C GLU A 218 -13.61 23.88 3.06
N GLU A 219 -12.55 24.01 3.85
CA GLU A 219 -11.69 22.90 4.28
C GLU A 219 -12.47 21.77 4.95
N ARG A 220 -13.48 22.14 5.75
CA ARG A 220 -14.35 21.16 6.40
C ARG A 220 -15.18 20.39 5.39
N THR A 221 -15.74 21.07 4.39
CA THR A 221 -16.52 20.44 3.32
C THR A 221 -15.63 19.52 2.48
N GLU A 222 -14.45 19.98 2.08
CA GLU A 222 -13.47 19.18 1.32
C GLU A 222 -13.03 17.94 2.10
N TYR A 223 -12.80 18.07 3.42
CA TYR A 223 -12.48 16.93 4.27
C TYR A 223 -13.66 15.95 4.37
N GLU A 224 -14.87 16.44 4.61
CA GLU A 224 -16.08 15.61 4.71
C GLU A 224 -16.34 14.82 3.42
N ASP A 225 -16.16 15.46 2.25
CA ASP A 225 -16.25 14.83 0.94
C ASP A 225 -15.15 13.77 0.74
N SER A 226 -13.90 14.09 1.09
CA SER A 226 -12.78 13.17 0.99
C SER A 226 -12.94 11.94 1.91
N LEU A 227 -13.45 12.17 3.13
CA LEU A 227 -13.73 11.13 4.11
C LEU A 227 -14.90 10.25 3.65
N LYS A 228 -15.96 10.85 3.09
CA LYS A 228 -17.06 10.09 2.51
C LYS A 228 -16.57 9.22 1.35
N ALA A 229 -15.79 9.77 0.43
CA ALA A 229 -15.22 9.02 -0.68
C ALA A 229 -14.34 7.86 -0.20
N PHE A 230 -13.53 8.08 0.84
CA PHE A 230 -12.72 7.03 1.47
C PHE A 230 -13.59 5.91 2.06
N ARG A 231 -14.65 6.25 2.81
CA ARG A 231 -15.57 5.28 3.44
C ARG A 231 -16.38 4.51 2.40
N ASP A 232 -16.90 5.18 1.38
CA ASP A 232 -17.63 4.57 0.27
C ASP A 232 -16.73 3.55 -0.46
N TRP A 233 -15.49 3.95 -0.76
CA TRP A 233 -14.50 3.09 -1.38
C TRP A 233 -14.16 1.85 -0.52
N TYR A 234 -13.93 2.04 0.78
CA TYR A 234 -13.63 0.94 1.70
C TYR A 234 -14.80 -0.04 1.81
N SER A 235 -16.03 0.47 1.82
CA SER A 235 -17.25 -0.36 1.82
C SER A 235 -17.37 -1.22 0.56
N VAL A 236 -17.05 -0.65 -0.61
CA VAL A 236 -17.01 -1.39 -1.89
C VAL A 236 -15.94 -2.49 -1.85
N LEU A 237 -14.73 -2.16 -1.38
CA LEU A 237 -13.63 -3.13 -1.28
C LEU A 237 -14.02 -4.29 -0.35
N SER A 238 -14.47 -3.98 0.86
CA SER A 238 -14.88 -4.99 1.85
C SER A 238 -16.00 -5.88 1.29
N THR A 239 -16.98 -5.30 0.59
CA THR A 239 -18.05 -6.09 -0.05
C THR A 239 -17.51 -7.01 -1.14
N ALA A 240 -16.53 -6.55 -1.94
CA ALA A 240 -15.89 -7.35 -2.98
C ALA A 240 -15.08 -8.51 -2.38
N GLU A 241 -14.31 -8.27 -1.32
CA GLU A 241 -13.56 -9.29 -0.59
C GLU A 241 -14.49 -10.36 0.00
N HIS A 242 -15.57 -9.94 0.68
CA HIS A 242 -16.55 -10.87 1.24
C HIS A 242 -17.21 -11.74 0.16
N LYS A 243 -17.56 -11.17 -0.99
CA LYS A 243 -18.12 -11.93 -2.13
C LYS A 243 -17.09 -12.88 -2.74
N GLY A 244 -15.86 -12.41 -2.93
CA GLY A 244 -14.76 -13.23 -3.46
C GLY A 244 -14.45 -14.42 -2.56
N PHE A 245 -14.42 -14.21 -1.24
CA PHE A 245 -14.26 -15.27 -0.26
C PHE A 245 -15.41 -16.28 -0.31
N ALA A 246 -16.67 -15.81 -0.38
CA ALA A 246 -17.83 -16.68 -0.44
C ALA A 246 -17.83 -17.57 -1.71
N LEU A 247 -17.55 -16.98 -2.88
CA LEU A 247 -17.44 -17.73 -4.14
C LEU A 247 -16.26 -18.74 -4.10
N GLY A 248 -15.10 -18.32 -3.59
CA GLY A 248 -13.94 -19.20 -3.46
C GLY A 248 -14.17 -20.37 -2.49
N MET A 249 -14.93 -20.13 -1.41
CA MET A 249 -15.34 -21.18 -0.47
C MET A 249 -16.28 -22.18 -1.15
N GLU A 250 -17.27 -21.71 -1.90
CA GLU A 250 -18.23 -22.54 -2.65
C GLU A 250 -17.52 -23.39 -3.72
N GLU A 251 -16.70 -22.77 -4.57
CA GLU A 251 -15.91 -23.49 -5.58
C GLU A 251 -14.93 -24.48 -4.94
N GLY A 252 -14.28 -24.10 -3.83
CA GLY A 252 -13.37 -24.95 -3.07
C GLY A 252 -14.07 -26.17 -2.48
N MET A 253 -15.27 -26.00 -1.92
CA MET A 253 -16.11 -27.10 -1.43
C MET A 253 -16.51 -28.03 -2.57
N ALA A 254 -17.04 -27.50 -3.67
CA ALA A 254 -17.45 -28.31 -4.84
C ALA A 254 -16.27 -29.10 -5.43
N LYS A 255 -15.10 -28.45 -5.60
CA LYS A 255 -13.87 -29.12 -6.07
C LYS A 255 -13.37 -30.17 -5.08
N GLY A 256 -13.48 -29.89 -3.77
CA GLY A 256 -13.12 -30.83 -2.71
C GLY A 256 -14.01 -32.08 -2.68
N GLU A 257 -15.32 -31.90 -2.82
CA GLU A 257 -16.31 -32.99 -2.94
C GLU A 257 -16.04 -33.82 -4.19
N LYS A 258 -15.84 -33.18 -5.35
CA LYS A 258 -15.50 -33.88 -6.59
C LYS A 258 -14.19 -34.67 -6.44
N ASN A 259 -13.13 -34.06 -5.91
CA ASN A 259 -11.86 -34.75 -5.70
C ASN A 259 -11.98 -35.95 -4.76
N LYS A 260 -12.75 -35.83 -3.66
CA LYS A 260 -13.02 -36.96 -2.76
C LYS A 260 -13.77 -38.07 -3.49
N ALA A 261 -14.79 -37.73 -4.29
CA ALA A 261 -15.53 -38.70 -5.09
C ALA A 261 -14.62 -39.43 -6.08
N LEU A 262 -13.69 -38.73 -6.76
CA LEU A 262 -12.70 -39.32 -7.66
C LEU A 262 -11.74 -40.28 -6.93
N VAL A 263 -11.25 -39.92 -5.75
CA VAL A 263 -10.37 -40.79 -4.94
C VAL A 263 -11.10 -42.06 -4.50
N ILE A 264 -12.34 -41.92 -4.04
CA ILE A 264 -13.18 -43.07 -3.66
C ILE A 264 -13.45 -43.95 -4.88
N ALA A 265 -13.80 -43.35 -6.02
CA ALA A 265 -14.05 -44.07 -7.27
C ALA A 265 -12.83 -44.90 -7.70
N ARG A 266 -11.63 -44.32 -7.71
CA ARG A 266 -10.38 -45.04 -8.02
C ARG A 266 -10.17 -46.25 -7.10
N LYS A 267 -10.44 -46.11 -5.80
CA LYS A 267 -10.32 -47.22 -4.84
C LYS A 267 -11.35 -48.32 -5.07
N MET A 268 -12.62 -47.94 -5.33
CA MET A 268 -13.66 -48.92 -5.62
C MET A 268 -13.39 -49.68 -6.92
N LEU A 269 -12.86 -48.99 -7.94
CA LEU A 269 -12.41 -49.61 -9.18
C LEU A 269 -11.24 -50.59 -8.94
N SER A 270 -10.24 -50.22 -8.12
CA SER A 270 -9.14 -51.14 -7.78
C SER A 270 -9.60 -52.36 -6.99
N ASP A 271 -10.69 -52.23 -6.22
CA ASP A 271 -11.32 -53.34 -5.49
C ASP A 271 -12.21 -54.21 -6.40
N GLY A 272 -12.26 -53.94 -7.71
CA GLY A 272 -12.95 -54.74 -8.72
C GLY A 272 -14.44 -54.44 -8.91
N MET A 273 -14.94 -53.30 -8.39
CA MET A 273 -16.33 -52.90 -8.60
C MET A 273 -16.57 -52.42 -10.05
N SER A 274 -17.75 -52.70 -10.61
CA SER A 274 -18.10 -52.22 -11.96
C SER A 274 -18.29 -50.71 -12.00
N ALA A 275 -18.04 -50.10 -13.17
CA ALA A 275 -18.22 -48.66 -13.36
C ALA A 275 -19.63 -48.18 -13.01
N GLU A 276 -20.65 -49.00 -13.29
CA GLU A 276 -22.05 -48.71 -12.95
C GLU A 276 -22.28 -48.73 -11.43
N ALA A 277 -21.67 -49.66 -10.70
CA ALA A 277 -21.77 -49.72 -9.24
C ALA A 277 -21.05 -48.53 -8.59
N VAL A 278 -19.86 -48.17 -9.09
CA VAL A 278 -19.09 -47.01 -8.59
C VAL A 278 -19.88 -45.72 -8.80
N ALA A 279 -20.52 -45.54 -9.97
CA ALA A 279 -21.33 -44.36 -10.26
C ALA A 279 -22.47 -44.15 -9.24
N CYS A 280 -23.11 -45.24 -8.80
CA CYS A 280 -24.16 -45.19 -7.79
C CYS A 280 -23.67 -44.71 -6.41
N TYR A 281 -22.40 -44.93 -6.06
CA TYR A 281 -21.87 -44.57 -4.74
C TYR A 281 -21.14 -43.22 -4.70
N THR A 282 -20.58 -42.77 -5.83
CA THR A 282 -19.74 -41.56 -5.87
C THR A 282 -20.44 -40.35 -6.46
N ASN A 283 -21.68 -40.49 -6.96
CA ASN A 283 -22.41 -39.45 -7.70
C ASN A 283 -21.61 -38.88 -8.90
N LEU A 284 -20.68 -39.66 -9.45
CA LEU A 284 -19.98 -39.34 -10.69
C LEU A 284 -20.75 -39.95 -11.86
N SER A 285 -20.62 -39.35 -13.03
CA SER A 285 -21.15 -39.98 -14.23
C SER A 285 -20.37 -41.27 -14.57
N VAL A 286 -21.04 -42.22 -15.21
CA VAL A 286 -20.38 -43.45 -15.70
C VAL A 286 -19.27 -43.11 -16.70
N GLU A 287 -19.42 -42.01 -17.44
CA GLU A 287 -18.42 -41.48 -18.37
C GLU A 287 -17.16 -41.02 -17.63
N GLU A 288 -17.29 -40.19 -16.60
CA GLU A 288 -16.17 -39.76 -15.74
C GLU A 288 -15.45 -40.96 -15.08
N ILE A 289 -16.20 -42.01 -14.71
CA ILE A 289 -15.60 -43.22 -14.12
C ILE A 289 -14.84 -44.05 -15.16
N ARG A 290 -15.33 -44.14 -16.40
CA ARG A 290 -14.65 -44.84 -17.48
C ARG A 290 -13.36 -44.12 -17.90
N GLU A 291 -13.36 -42.79 -17.88
CA GLU A 291 -12.13 -42.00 -18.08
C GLU A 291 -11.08 -42.31 -16.99
N LEU A 292 -11.50 -42.45 -15.72
CA LEU A 292 -10.59 -42.83 -14.62
C LEU A 292 -10.02 -44.24 -14.75
N GLN A 293 -10.73 -45.17 -15.40
CA GLN A 293 -10.24 -46.51 -15.70
C GLN A 293 -9.17 -46.49 -16.80
N CYS A 294 -9.38 -45.72 -17.87
CA CYS A 294 -8.42 -45.57 -18.97
C CYS A 294 -7.08 -44.92 -18.54
N ASP A 295 -7.10 -44.06 -17.53
CA ASP A 295 -5.89 -43.42 -16.97
C ASP A 295 -5.05 -44.33 -16.06
N ALA A 296 -5.54 -45.53 -15.71
CA ALA A 296 -4.90 -46.45 -14.77
C ALA A 296 -4.24 -47.68 -15.43
N ASP A 297 -4.42 -47.84 -16.75
CA ASP A 297 -3.78 -48.86 -17.60
C ASP A 297 -2.54 -48.30 -18.33
#